data_AF-A0A354C7S7-F1
#
_entry.id   AF-A0A354C7S7-F1
#
_cell.length_a   1.000
_cell.length_b   1.000
_cell.length_c   1.000
_cell.angle_alpha   90.00
_cell.angle_beta   90.00
_cell.angle_gamma   90.00
#
_symmetry.space_group_name_H-M   'P 1'
#
loop_
_entity.id
_entity.type
_entity.pdbx_description
1 polymer ?
#
loop_
_entity_poly.entity_id
_entity_poly.type
_entity_poly.pdbx_seq_one_letter_code
_entity_poly.pdbx_strand_id
1 'polypeptide(L)'
;MDSKGTQDNPTPKKSTKTTGNKPARLKISRTHKPEYLELEEWQRQLRQQYGEQQKYHLENKGDHPIFSDFLITNPQSQKTYKIAIRGEAPGDNYCSCPDFSINNLGTCEHIVFTLSQLMKTTGAEEVFRKGCKTPYSEVFLNYGLKREVRFRAGSEAPAELLTLAQQYFDEKGLLREEHILDFHRFLGSILRQNGDEVRCYDDVMTYIAER
;
A
#
# COMPACT_ATOMS: atom_id res chain seq x y z
N MET A 1 -68.63 38.26 34.80
CA MET A 1 -68.92 37.18 33.81
C MET A 1 -67.84 37.30 32.78
N ASP A 2 -66.67 36.78 33.15
CA ASP A 2 -65.41 37.16 32.54
C ASP A 2 -64.94 36.00 31.68
N SER A 3 -65.00 36.23 30.38
CA SER A 3 -64.64 35.30 29.31
C SER A 3 -63.17 34.92 29.43
N LYS A 4 -62.91 33.65 29.72
CA LYS A 4 -61.58 33.03 29.74
C LYS A 4 -60.99 33.05 28.33
N GLY A 5 -59.90 33.81 28.17
CA GLY A 5 -59.01 33.75 27.02
C GLY A 5 -58.19 32.46 27.02
N THR A 6 -58.15 31.82 25.86
CA THR A 6 -57.31 30.68 25.51
C THR A 6 -55.86 31.15 25.38
N GLN A 7 -54.93 30.59 26.15
CA GLN A 7 -53.49 30.79 25.96
C GLN A 7 -52.85 29.48 25.48
N ASP A 8 -52.34 29.56 24.26
CA ASP A 8 -51.49 28.57 23.61
C ASP A 8 -50.17 28.40 24.37
N ASN A 9 -49.85 27.17 24.76
CA ASN A 9 -48.57 26.79 25.33
C ASN A 9 -47.66 26.22 24.24
N PRO A 10 -46.50 26.82 23.92
CA PRO A 10 -45.55 26.23 23.00
C PRO A 10 -44.71 25.17 23.71
N THR A 11 -44.81 23.92 23.26
CA THR A 11 -43.95 22.80 23.67
C THR A 11 -42.48 23.04 23.28
N PRO A 12 -41.51 22.77 24.18
CA PRO A 12 -40.10 22.98 23.89
C PRO A 12 -39.54 21.87 22.98
N LYS A 13 -39.04 22.26 21.79
CA LYS A 13 -38.28 21.40 20.87
C LYS A 13 -36.91 21.06 21.48
N LYS A 14 -36.74 19.83 21.97
CA LYS A 14 -35.41 19.27 22.29
C LYS A 14 -34.70 18.88 20.98
N SER A 15 -33.70 19.67 20.61
CA SER A 15 -32.74 19.35 19.55
C SER A 15 -31.80 18.24 20.02
N THR A 16 -32.03 17.01 19.55
CA THR A 16 -31.13 15.88 19.82
C THR A 16 -30.01 15.90 18.78
N LYS A 17 -28.80 16.25 19.21
CA LYS A 17 -27.58 16.14 18.41
C LYS A 17 -27.30 14.67 18.11
N THR A 18 -27.37 14.29 16.85
CA THR A 18 -26.94 12.97 16.35
C THR A 18 -25.42 12.94 16.26
N THR A 19 -24.76 12.36 17.25
CA THR A 19 -23.36 11.92 17.14
C THR A 19 -23.31 10.72 16.20
N GLY A 20 -22.77 10.93 14.99
CA GLY A 20 -22.52 9.88 14.02
C GLY A 20 -21.59 8.82 14.60
N ASN A 21 -22.14 7.67 14.97
CA ASN A 21 -21.39 6.54 15.45
C ASN A 21 -20.70 5.91 14.24
N LYS A 22 -19.36 6.02 14.14
CA LYS A 22 -18.60 5.22 13.17
C LYS A 22 -18.92 3.75 13.45
N PRO A 23 -19.29 2.93 12.43
CA PRO A 23 -19.59 1.54 12.67
C PRO A 23 -18.36 0.87 13.31
N ALA A 24 -18.55 0.26 14.47
CA ALA A 24 -17.50 -0.52 15.11
C ALA A 24 -17.04 -1.60 14.12
N ARG A 25 -15.77 -1.55 13.69
CA ARG A 25 -15.17 -2.63 12.90
C ARG A 25 -15.41 -3.94 13.64
N LEU A 26 -16.20 -4.84 13.07
CA LEU A 26 -16.48 -6.15 13.65
C LEU A 26 -15.14 -6.85 13.88
N LYS A 27 -14.86 -7.22 15.13
CA LYS A 27 -13.60 -7.89 15.48
C LYS A 27 -13.61 -9.29 14.89
N ILE A 28 -12.71 -9.57 13.97
CA ILE A 28 -12.65 -10.84 13.24
C ILE A 28 -11.86 -11.85 14.06
N SER A 29 -12.33 -13.10 14.04
CA SER A 29 -11.67 -14.23 14.71
C SER A 29 -10.35 -14.58 14.04
N ARG A 30 -9.33 -14.86 14.87
CA ARG A 30 -8.02 -15.35 14.41
C ARG A 30 -8.03 -16.82 14.03
N THR A 31 -8.94 -17.60 14.62
CA THR A 31 -8.93 -19.06 14.54
C THR A 31 -9.99 -19.61 13.60
N HIS A 32 -11.03 -18.83 13.30
CA HIS A 32 -12.13 -19.27 12.44
C HIS A 32 -12.36 -18.26 11.31
N LYS A 33 -12.23 -18.74 10.08
CA LYS A 33 -12.61 -17.98 8.88
C LYS A 33 -14.12 -17.84 8.84
N PRO A 34 -14.69 -16.62 8.79
CA PRO A 34 -16.11 -16.46 8.56
C PRO A 34 -16.52 -17.04 7.19
N GLU A 35 -17.73 -17.60 7.10
CA GLU A 35 -18.24 -18.21 5.86
C GLU A 35 -18.38 -17.19 4.72
N TYR A 36 -18.69 -15.93 5.06
CA TYR A 36 -18.86 -14.84 4.10
C TYR A 36 -17.55 -14.22 3.59
N LEU A 37 -16.38 -14.68 4.07
CA LEU A 37 -15.07 -14.18 3.63
C LEU A 37 -14.28 -15.23 2.88
N GLU A 38 -13.67 -14.80 1.78
CA GLU A 38 -12.60 -15.54 1.13
C GLU A 38 -11.35 -15.60 2.02
N LEU A 39 -10.52 -16.63 1.81
CA LEU A 39 -9.34 -16.87 2.65
C LEU A 39 -8.38 -15.67 2.65
N GLU A 40 -8.08 -15.13 1.47
CA GLU A 40 -7.16 -13.99 1.33
C GLU A 40 -7.70 -12.75 2.01
N GLU A 41 -8.99 -12.47 1.84
CA GLU A 41 -9.65 -11.31 2.43
C GLU A 41 -9.67 -11.42 3.95
N TRP A 42 -9.97 -12.60 4.49
CA TRP A 42 -9.86 -12.87 5.92
C TRP A 42 -8.44 -12.63 6.44
N GLN A 43 -7.42 -13.11 5.73
CA GLN A 43 -6.01 -12.93 6.12
C GLN A 43 -5.53 -11.47 6.02
N ARG A 44 -6.03 -10.70 5.06
CA ARG A 44 -5.79 -9.25 4.94
C ARG A 44 -6.44 -8.49 6.09
N GLN A 45 -7.70 -8.78 6.39
CA GLN A 45 -8.41 -8.12 7.49
C GLN A 45 -7.80 -8.44 8.86
N LEU A 46 -7.28 -9.67 9.07
CA LEU A 46 -6.51 -10.00 10.27
C LEU A 46 -5.25 -9.13 10.39
N ARG A 47 -4.48 -8.98 9.31
CA ARG A 47 -3.31 -8.08 9.28
C ARG A 47 -3.70 -6.64 9.56
N GLN A 48 -4.82 -6.17 9.00
CA GLN A 48 -5.34 -4.84 9.29
C GLN A 48 -5.64 -4.66 10.78
N GLN A 49 -6.45 -5.54 11.35
CA GLN A 49 -6.91 -5.46 12.73
C GLN A 49 -5.75 -5.49 13.73
N TYR A 50 -4.76 -6.35 13.52
CA TYR A 50 -3.65 -6.55 14.47
C TYR A 50 -2.42 -5.69 14.15
N GLY A 51 -2.19 -5.35 12.88
CA GLY A 51 -1.10 -4.50 12.42
C GLY A 51 -1.23 -3.06 12.94
N GLU A 52 -2.45 -2.49 12.91
CA GLU A 52 -2.73 -1.14 13.43
C GLU A 52 -2.42 -0.99 14.94
N GLN A 53 -2.41 -2.10 15.68
CA GLN A 53 -2.19 -2.13 17.14
C GLN A 53 -0.71 -2.35 17.52
N GLN A 54 0.15 -2.61 16.55
CA GLN A 54 1.57 -2.85 16.80
C GLN A 54 2.26 -1.60 17.35
N LYS A 55 3.41 -1.79 17.99
CA LYS A 55 4.23 -0.71 18.56
C LYS A 55 5.61 -0.68 17.92
N TYR A 56 5.65 -0.75 16.60
CA TYR A 56 6.91 -0.68 15.87
C TYR A 56 7.48 0.73 15.88
N HIS A 57 8.80 0.83 15.82
CA HIS A 57 9.48 2.08 15.53
C HIS A 57 9.54 2.26 14.01
N LEU A 58 9.12 3.42 13.51
CA LEU A 58 9.12 3.75 12.10
C LEU A 58 10.04 4.95 11.86
N GLU A 59 10.97 4.79 10.92
CA GLU A 59 11.92 5.82 10.52
C GLU A 59 11.80 6.06 9.01
N ASN A 60 11.61 7.32 8.60
CA ASN A 60 11.61 7.69 7.19
C ASN A 60 13.05 7.86 6.68
N LYS A 61 13.39 7.26 5.54
CA LYS A 61 14.71 7.32 4.90
C LYS A 61 14.74 8.11 3.59
N GLY A 62 13.60 8.56 3.09
CA GLY A 62 13.51 9.44 1.94
C GLY A 62 12.97 10.82 2.30
N ASP A 63 12.88 11.69 1.29
CA ASP A 63 12.54 13.09 1.49
C ASP A 63 11.03 13.34 1.60
N HIS A 64 10.22 12.48 0.97
CA HIS A 64 8.78 12.64 0.98
C HIS A 64 8.17 12.08 2.28
N PRO A 65 7.20 12.75 2.93
CA PRO A 65 6.68 12.31 4.23
C PRO A 65 5.83 11.04 4.19
N ILE A 66 5.22 10.72 3.03
CA ILE A 66 4.30 9.58 2.84
C ILE A 66 4.85 8.56 1.85
N PHE A 67 4.93 8.92 0.56
CA PHE A 67 5.51 8.10 -0.50
C PHE A 67 7.04 8.03 -0.42
N SER A 68 7.53 7.18 0.48
CA SER A 68 8.94 7.09 0.80
C SER A 68 9.38 5.67 1.10
N ASP A 69 10.66 5.53 1.37
CA ASP A 69 11.25 4.32 1.93
C ASP A 69 11.41 4.50 3.44
N PHE A 70 11.03 3.48 4.20
CA PHE A 70 11.04 3.49 5.65
C PHE A 70 11.82 2.30 6.18
N LEU A 71 12.40 2.46 7.36
CA LEU A 71 12.80 1.36 8.21
C LEU A 71 11.74 1.16 9.29
N ILE A 72 11.31 -0.09 9.45
CA ILE A 72 10.44 -0.49 10.55
C ILE A 72 11.20 -1.43 11.47
N THR A 73 11.21 -1.14 12.76
CA THR A 73 11.91 -1.93 13.77
C THR A 73 10.93 -2.47 14.80
N ASN A 74 10.97 -3.78 15.01
CA ASN A 74 10.22 -4.41 16.08
C ASN A 74 11.01 -4.32 17.40
N PRO A 75 10.54 -3.57 18.41
CA PRO A 75 11.31 -3.36 19.64
C PRO A 75 11.47 -4.64 20.48
N GLN A 76 10.61 -5.64 20.30
CA GLN A 76 10.72 -6.91 21.02
C GLN A 76 11.76 -7.83 20.38
N SER A 77 11.77 -7.96 19.06
CA SER A 77 12.71 -8.85 18.36
C SER A 77 13.99 -8.18 17.88
N GLN A 78 14.04 -6.84 17.95
CA GLN A 78 15.11 -5.99 17.43
C GLN A 78 15.36 -6.15 15.92
N LYS A 79 14.46 -6.81 15.19
CA LYS A 79 14.55 -6.96 13.75
C LYS A 79 14.07 -5.69 13.07
N THR A 80 14.80 -5.29 12.03
CA THR A 80 14.49 -4.13 11.19
C THR A 80 14.23 -4.60 9.76
N TYR A 81 13.17 -4.07 9.15
CA TYR A 81 12.80 -4.35 7.77
C TYR A 81 12.68 -3.05 6.97
N LYS A 82 12.96 -3.11 5.67
CA LYS A 82 12.72 -2.01 4.73
C LYS A 82 11.27 -2.07 4.27
N ILE A 83 10.65 -0.90 4.11
CA ILE A 83 9.31 -0.74 3.53
C ILE A 83 9.38 0.34 2.46
N ALA A 84 8.77 0.10 1.31
CA ALA A 84 8.50 1.15 0.32
C ALA A 84 6.99 1.40 0.27
N ILE A 85 6.58 2.65 0.54
CA ILE A 85 5.18 3.07 0.43
C ILE A 85 4.98 3.82 -0.89
N ARG A 86 4.07 3.33 -1.73
CA ARG A 86 3.74 3.90 -3.04
C ARG A 86 2.23 4.01 -3.30
N GLY A 87 1.40 3.50 -2.39
CA GLY A 87 -0.05 3.58 -2.48
C GLY A 87 -0.74 3.00 -1.24
N GLU A 88 -2.06 2.94 -1.26
CA GLU A 88 -2.86 2.40 -0.16
C GLU A 88 -3.30 0.96 -0.39
N ALA A 89 -3.35 0.52 -1.65
CA ALA A 89 -3.86 -0.79 -1.98
C ALA A 89 -2.80 -1.87 -1.71
N PRO A 90 -3.23 -3.09 -1.35
CA PRO A 90 -2.33 -4.22 -1.33
C PRO A 90 -1.69 -4.43 -2.71
N GLY A 91 -0.38 -4.67 -2.73
CA GLY A 91 0.42 -4.79 -3.95
C GLY A 91 1.07 -3.47 -4.41
N ASP A 92 0.62 -2.31 -3.92
CA ASP A 92 1.27 -1.03 -4.21
C ASP A 92 2.63 -0.91 -3.51
N ASN A 93 2.74 -1.57 -2.36
CA ASN A 93 3.81 -1.39 -1.39
C ASN A 93 4.70 -2.62 -1.31
N TYR A 94 5.95 -2.43 -0.87
CA TYR A 94 6.90 -3.51 -0.64
C TYR A 94 7.33 -3.55 0.83
N CYS A 95 7.59 -4.75 1.35
CA CYS A 95 8.23 -4.94 2.64
C CYS A 95 9.24 -6.09 2.58
N SER A 96 10.44 -5.89 3.12
CA SER A 96 11.49 -6.90 3.15
C SER A 96 11.30 -7.96 4.26
N CYS A 97 10.11 -8.06 4.88
CA CYS A 97 9.88 -9.04 5.95
C CYS A 97 9.57 -10.43 5.35
N PRO A 98 9.97 -11.52 6.03
CA PRO A 98 9.72 -12.87 5.51
C PRO A 98 8.26 -13.24 5.30
N ASP A 99 7.33 -12.65 6.07
CA ASP A 99 5.89 -12.85 5.85
C ASP A 99 5.44 -12.33 4.48
N PHE A 100 5.90 -11.13 4.10
CA PHE A 100 5.48 -10.49 2.86
C PHE A 100 5.90 -11.30 1.61
N SER A 101 7.13 -11.83 1.61
CA SER A 101 7.66 -12.54 0.45
C SER A 101 6.97 -13.88 0.15
N ILE A 102 6.29 -14.48 1.13
CA ILE A 102 5.67 -15.82 0.98
C ILE A 102 4.15 -15.82 1.08
N ASN A 103 3.52 -14.74 1.57
CA ASN A 103 2.08 -14.74 1.85
C ASN A 103 1.17 -14.49 0.63
N ASN A 104 1.69 -13.91 -0.45
CA ASN A 104 0.97 -13.51 -1.67
C ASN A 104 -0.24 -12.56 -1.45
N LEU A 105 -0.32 -11.87 -0.30
CA LEU A 105 -1.43 -10.97 0.03
C LEU A 105 -1.20 -9.52 -0.41
N GLY A 106 -0.02 -9.19 -0.95
CA GLY A 106 0.31 -7.80 -1.28
C GLY A 106 0.42 -6.87 -0.07
N THR A 107 0.41 -7.44 1.14
CA THR A 107 0.49 -6.70 2.40
C THR A 107 1.03 -7.59 3.51
N CYS A 108 1.50 -6.97 4.58
CA CYS A 108 1.92 -7.62 5.81
C CYS A 108 1.55 -6.73 7.01
N GLU A 109 1.73 -7.22 8.23
CA GLU A 109 1.47 -6.41 9.43
C GLU A 109 2.27 -5.10 9.47
N HIS A 110 3.49 -5.11 8.92
CA HIS A 110 4.36 -3.94 8.87
C HIS A 110 3.83 -2.86 7.91
N ILE A 111 3.36 -3.25 6.72
CA ILE A 111 2.77 -2.32 5.74
C ILE A 111 1.51 -1.70 6.33
N VAL A 112 0.63 -2.52 6.92
CA VAL A 112 -0.58 -2.05 7.60
C VAL A 112 -0.23 -1.03 8.68
N PHE A 113 0.72 -1.37 9.56
CA PHE A 113 1.14 -0.47 10.63
C PHE A 113 1.64 0.86 10.05
N THR A 114 2.52 0.82 9.06
CA THR A 114 3.09 2.02 8.43
C THR A 114 2.00 2.88 7.81
N LEU A 115 1.13 2.32 6.98
CA LEU A 115 -0.01 3.06 6.40
C LEU A 115 -0.88 3.69 7.49
N SER A 116 -1.15 2.96 8.59
CA SER A 116 -1.95 3.51 9.70
C SER A 116 -1.27 4.69 10.41
N GLN A 117 0.06 4.75 10.45
CA GLN A 117 0.78 5.91 11.00
C GLN A 117 0.78 7.07 10.00
N LEU A 118 1.03 6.79 8.71
CA LEU A 118 1.07 7.81 7.67
C LEU A 118 -0.29 8.50 7.48
N MET A 119 -1.39 7.76 7.62
CA MET A 119 -2.75 8.31 7.55
C MET A 119 -3.09 9.29 8.68
N LYS A 120 -2.28 9.37 9.74
CA LYS A 120 -2.43 10.38 10.80
C LYS A 120 -1.82 11.73 10.42
N THR A 121 -1.00 11.78 9.37
CA THR A 121 -0.43 13.03 8.88
C THR A 121 -1.52 13.89 8.23
N THR A 122 -1.54 15.17 8.56
CA THR A 122 -2.50 16.12 7.98
C THR A 122 -2.41 16.13 6.45
N GLY A 123 -3.55 15.89 5.79
CA GLY A 123 -3.63 15.86 4.32
C GLY A 123 -3.23 14.53 3.67
N ALA A 124 -2.96 13.48 4.45
CA ALA A 124 -2.54 12.18 3.91
C ALA A 124 -3.54 11.58 2.91
N GLU A 125 -4.84 11.64 3.19
CA GLU A 125 -5.91 11.15 2.29
C GLU A 125 -5.80 11.78 0.88
N GLU A 126 -5.58 13.09 0.81
CA GLU A 126 -5.44 13.80 -0.47
C GLU A 126 -4.13 13.43 -1.18
N VAL A 127 -3.04 13.24 -0.44
CA VAL A 127 -1.75 12.81 -1.01
C VAL A 127 -1.87 11.41 -1.61
N PHE A 128 -2.48 10.46 -0.89
CA PHE A 128 -2.71 9.13 -1.41
C PHE A 128 -3.64 9.12 -2.63
N ARG A 129 -4.72 9.91 -2.60
CA ARG A 129 -5.65 10.06 -3.73
C ARG A 129 -4.97 10.61 -4.99
N LYS A 130 -3.99 11.50 -4.86
CA LYS A 130 -3.20 12.01 -5.99
C LYS A 130 -2.24 10.97 -6.57
N GLY A 131 -1.92 9.92 -5.80
CA GLY A 131 -1.02 8.85 -6.18
C GLY A 131 0.46 9.22 -6.07
N CYS A 132 1.29 8.20 -5.98
CA CYS A 132 2.74 8.35 -5.91
C CYS A 132 3.32 8.70 -7.28
N LYS A 133 4.22 9.70 -7.31
CA LYS A 133 5.07 10.01 -8.46
C LYS A 133 6.51 10.07 -7.99
N THR A 134 7.29 9.05 -8.31
CA THR A 134 8.74 9.00 -8.03
C THR A 134 9.50 9.69 -9.17
N PRO A 135 10.62 10.39 -8.90
CA PRO A 135 11.44 10.94 -9.98
C PRO A 135 12.09 9.83 -10.81
N TYR A 136 12.48 8.73 -10.15
CA TYR A 136 13.05 7.54 -10.77
C TYR A 136 11.99 6.54 -11.23
N SER A 137 12.36 5.68 -12.18
CA SER A 137 11.54 4.52 -12.56
C SER A 137 11.87 3.32 -11.68
N GLU A 138 10.94 2.38 -11.55
CA GLU A 138 11.17 1.17 -10.75
C GLU A 138 10.69 -0.10 -11.46
N VAL A 139 11.41 -1.19 -11.24
CA VAL A 139 10.95 -2.55 -11.50
C VAL A 139 10.75 -3.26 -10.18
N PHE A 140 9.53 -3.72 -9.92
CA PHE A 140 9.13 -4.30 -8.65
C PHE A 140 8.32 -5.57 -8.86
N LEU A 141 8.30 -6.44 -7.85
CA LEU A 141 7.43 -7.59 -7.82
C LEU A 141 6.10 -7.19 -7.18
N ASN A 142 5.01 -7.27 -7.93
CA ASN A 142 3.67 -7.10 -7.40
C ASN A 142 3.17 -8.43 -6.83
N TYR A 143 2.71 -8.38 -5.59
CA TYR A 143 2.24 -9.55 -4.85
C TYR A 143 0.71 -9.56 -4.82
N GLY A 144 0.12 -10.59 -5.43
CA GLY A 144 -1.31 -10.87 -5.43
C GLY A 144 -1.55 -12.35 -5.73
N LEU A 145 -2.70 -12.68 -6.33
CA LEU A 145 -3.03 -14.06 -6.76
C LEU A 145 -1.89 -14.75 -7.53
N LYS A 146 -1.19 -13.96 -8.35
CA LYS A 146 0.09 -14.31 -8.95
C LYS A 146 1.11 -13.22 -8.66
N ARG A 147 2.36 -13.63 -8.52
CA ARG A 147 3.51 -12.71 -8.48
C ARG A 147 3.76 -12.20 -9.91
N GLU A 148 3.86 -10.89 -10.06
CA GLU A 148 3.99 -10.22 -11.36
C GLU A 148 5.15 -9.25 -11.34
N VAL A 149 6.11 -9.37 -12.27
CA VAL A 149 7.15 -8.35 -12.43
C VAL A 149 6.54 -7.17 -13.13
N ARG A 150 6.68 -5.98 -12.54
CA ARG A 150 6.09 -4.75 -13.05
C ARG A 150 7.08 -3.63 -13.18
N PHE A 151 6.90 -2.81 -14.21
CA PHE A 151 7.59 -1.55 -14.41
C PHE A 151 6.66 -0.37 -14.10
N ARG A 152 7.17 0.60 -13.35
CA ARG A 152 6.52 1.89 -13.14
C ARG A 152 7.48 2.99 -13.58
N ALA A 153 7.04 3.77 -14.56
CA ALA A 153 7.79 4.93 -15.02
C ALA A 153 7.82 6.02 -13.94
N GLY A 154 9.00 6.59 -13.72
CA GLY A 154 9.18 7.81 -12.94
C GLY A 154 8.66 9.03 -13.68
N SER A 155 8.42 10.13 -12.95
CA SER A 155 8.03 11.41 -13.54
C SER A 155 9.11 12.03 -14.42
N GLU A 156 10.37 11.64 -14.23
CA GLU A 156 11.52 12.11 -15.00
C GLU A 156 12.04 11.04 -15.98
N ALA A 157 11.26 9.97 -16.23
CA ALA A 157 11.65 8.92 -17.16
C ALA A 157 11.79 9.46 -18.60
N PRO A 158 12.96 9.30 -19.25
CA PRO A 158 13.14 9.79 -20.60
C PRO A 158 12.43 8.91 -21.63
N ALA A 159 12.23 9.48 -22.81
CA ALA A 159 11.48 8.83 -23.88
C ALA A 159 12.13 7.51 -24.33
N GLU A 160 13.46 7.43 -24.29
CA GLU A 160 14.24 6.24 -24.63
C GLU A 160 13.95 5.08 -23.66
N LEU A 161 13.90 5.36 -22.36
CA LEU A 161 13.54 4.37 -21.34
C LEU A 161 12.09 3.91 -21.50
N LEU A 162 11.17 4.82 -21.75
CA LEU A 162 9.75 4.49 -21.97
C LEU A 162 9.58 3.60 -23.22
N THR A 163 10.29 3.92 -24.30
CA THR A 163 10.28 3.14 -25.54
C THR A 163 10.89 1.75 -25.33
N LEU A 164 11.97 1.66 -24.55
CA LEU A 164 12.56 0.38 -24.18
C LEU A 164 11.59 -0.44 -23.32
N ALA A 165 10.97 0.16 -22.30
CA ALA A 165 10.02 -0.51 -21.42
C ALA A 165 8.83 -1.09 -22.19
N GLN A 166 8.30 -0.37 -23.19
CA GLN A 166 7.19 -0.85 -24.02
C GLN A 166 7.50 -2.14 -24.82
N GLN A 167 8.77 -2.46 -25.04
CA GLN A 167 9.17 -3.72 -25.67
C GLN A 167 9.01 -4.91 -24.73
N TYR A 168 9.25 -4.72 -23.43
CA TYR A 168 9.27 -5.81 -22.44
C TYR A 168 7.97 -5.89 -21.63
N PHE A 169 7.32 -4.75 -21.40
CA PHE A 169 6.16 -4.60 -20.56
C PHE A 169 4.91 -4.26 -21.39
N ASP A 170 3.73 -4.61 -20.87
CA ASP A 170 2.46 -4.20 -21.43
C ASP A 170 2.07 -2.77 -21.00
N GLU A 171 0.91 -2.29 -21.46
CA GLU A 171 0.41 -0.95 -21.14
C GLU A 171 0.13 -0.73 -19.64
N LYS A 172 -0.04 -1.81 -18.87
CA LYS A 172 -0.23 -1.79 -17.41
C LYS A 172 1.10 -1.95 -16.66
N GLY A 173 2.21 -1.99 -17.40
CA GLY A 173 3.55 -2.20 -16.88
C GLY A 173 3.81 -3.63 -16.44
N LEU A 174 3.04 -4.64 -16.87
CA LEU A 174 3.31 -6.05 -16.58
C LEU A 174 4.35 -6.62 -17.54
N LEU A 175 5.36 -7.33 -17.03
CA LEU A 175 6.35 -8.02 -17.84
C LEU A 175 5.66 -9.09 -18.68
N ARG A 176 5.86 -9.04 -20.00
CA ARG A 176 5.31 -10.02 -20.93
C ARG A 176 5.95 -11.38 -20.72
N GLU A 177 5.17 -12.46 -20.82
CA GLU A 177 5.63 -13.82 -20.50
C GLU A 177 6.80 -14.25 -21.40
N GLU A 178 6.75 -13.88 -22.68
CA GLU A 178 7.81 -14.13 -23.67
C GLU A 178 9.15 -13.47 -23.33
N HIS A 179 9.16 -12.49 -22.42
CA HIS A 179 10.35 -11.73 -22.03
C HIS A 179 10.89 -12.08 -20.64
N ILE A 180 10.32 -13.07 -19.94
CA ILE A 180 10.81 -13.52 -18.63
C ILE A 180 12.26 -14.00 -18.71
N LEU A 181 12.57 -14.90 -19.65
CA LEU A 181 13.92 -15.49 -19.79
C LEU A 181 14.95 -14.46 -20.29
N ASP A 182 14.51 -13.49 -21.08
CA ASP A 182 15.34 -12.44 -21.64
C ASP A 182 15.36 -11.15 -20.80
N PHE A 183 14.77 -11.16 -19.59
CA PHE A 183 14.66 -9.97 -18.73
C PHE A 183 16.03 -9.35 -18.38
N HIS A 184 17.09 -10.16 -18.30
CA HIS A 184 18.46 -9.68 -18.12
C HIS A 184 18.92 -8.72 -19.24
N ARG A 185 18.37 -8.84 -20.46
CA ARG A 185 18.67 -7.93 -21.58
C ARG A 185 18.07 -6.55 -21.36
N PHE A 186 16.88 -6.48 -20.76
CA PHE A 186 16.27 -5.21 -20.35
C PHE A 186 17.17 -4.48 -19.34
N LEU A 187 17.58 -5.17 -18.27
CA LEU A 187 18.49 -4.61 -17.27
C LEU A 187 19.83 -4.17 -17.86
N GLY A 188 20.43 -5.00 -18.71
CA GLY A 188 21.68 -4.65 -19.40
C GLY A 188 21.52 -3.46 -20.35
N SER A 189 20.32 -3.21 -20.88
CA SER A 189 20.04 -2.07 -21.74
C SER A 189 19.87 -0.78 -20.94
N ILE A 190 19.22 -0.84 -19.77
CA ILE A 190 19.14 0.29 -18.82
C ILE A 190 20.53 0.72 -18.37
N LEU A 191 21.37 -0.22 -17.93
CA LEU A 191 22.72 0.09 -17.40
C LEU A 191 23.64 0.79 -18.42
N ARG A 192 23.31 0.69 -19.72
CA ARG A 192 24.05 1.35 -20.80
C ARG A 192 23.53 2.75 -21.12
N GLN A 193 22.34 3.11 -20.65
CA GLN A 193 21.80 4.46 -20.80
C GLN A 193 22.37 5.33 -19.68
N ASN A 194 23.07 6.41 -20.04
CA ASN A 194 23.60 7.37 -19.08
C ASN A 194 22.47 8.31 -18.63
N GLY A 195 22.15 8.30 -17.34
CA GLY A 195 21.32 9.35 -16.71
C GLY A 195 20.08 8.89 -15.96
N ASP A 196 19.63 7.64 -16.16
CA ASP A 196 18.37 7.18 -15.57
C ASP A 196 18.60 6.37 -14.31
N GLU A 197 18.02 6.84 -13.20
CA GLU A 197 17.84 5.99 -12.04
C GLU A 197 16.65 5.06 -12.29
N VAL A 198 16.94 3.79 -12.58
CA VAL A 198 15.93 2.71 -12.54
C VAL A 198 16.24 1.80 -11.37
N ARG A 199 15.34 1.76 -10.40
CA ARG A 199 15.48 0.90 -9.21
C ARG A 199 14.83 -0.46 -9.48
N CYS A 200 15.64 -1.51 -9.53
CA CYS A 200 15.15 -2.89 -9.57
C CYS A 200 15.24 -3.48 -8.16
N TYR A 201 14.12 -3.99 -7.64
CA TYR A 201 14.07 -4.59 -6.30
C TYR A 201 14.65 -6.01 -6.31
N ASP A 202 15.37 -6.39 -5.25
CA ASP A 202 16.10 -7.68 -5.18
C ASP A 202 15.20 -8.92 -5.35
N ASP A 203 13.94 -8.82 -4.94
CA ASP A 203 12.96 -9.89 -5.04
C ASP A 203 12.52 -10.16 -6.48
N VAL A 204 12.63 -9.18 -7.38
CA VAL A 204 12.42 -9.37 -8.82
C VAL A 204 13.44 -10.35 -9.39
N MET A 205 14.73 -10.16 -9.05
CA MET A 205 15.80 -11.02 -9.56
C MET A 205 15.67 -12.46 -9.05
N THR A 206 15.31 -12.61 -7.77
CA THR A 206 15.05 -13.91 -7.17
C THR A 206 13.90 -14.62 -7.88
N TYR A 207 12.79 -13.90 -8.11
CA TYR A 207 11.63 -14.45 -8.81
C TYR A 207 11.92 -14.86 -10.25
N ILE A 208 12.69 -14.06 -11.00
CA ILE A 208 13.09 -14.38 -12.38
C ILE A 208 14.00 -15.62 -12.40
N ALA A 209 14.90 -15.78 -11.43
CA ALA A 209 15.80 -16.93 -11.35
C ALA A 209 15.08 -18.26 -10.99
N GLU A 210 13.88 -18.19 -10.39
CA GLU A 210 13.04 -19.36 -10.07
C GLU A 210 12.20 -19.86 -11.27
N ARG A 211 12.24 -19.15 -12.41
CA ARG A 211 11.40 -19.41 -13.59
C ARG A 211 12.07 -20.19 -14.70
#